data_AF-E9B1U4-F1
#
_entry.id   AF-E9B1U4-F1
#
_cell.length_a   1.000
_cell.length_b   1.000
_cell.length_c   1.000
_cell.angle_alpha   90.00
_cell.angle_beta   90.00
_cell.angle_gamma   90.00
#
_symmetry.space_group_name_H-M   'P 1'
#
loop_
_entity.id
_entity.type
_entity.pdbx_description
1 polymer ?
#
loop_
_entity_poly.entity_id
_entity_poly.type
_entity_poly.pdbx_seq_one_letter_code
_entity_poly.pdbx_strand_id
1 'polypeptide(L)'
;MQAFAAAMPSLGWSGDDFCTWAGVRCFDTNVSFVDVGSLATGTLPEMPDDVDYSLVKLDEINLFNQNAGVTGSLPSSWSKLHKVRTINLGYTSISGTLPASWSSMSSLKFLTLSFTDVFGTLPAAWDSMPSIEIILMSTTQLSGTLPEEWSTMPSVRRIHLQQCHLHGSFPASWAEMPSLERLGLQQNDFCGCVPDSWLASPTLWVGVNAKHRMPDCATAHACAETTTPEPVPSSSASAGGVSGSSSSSTATTAEPAPSTTTTMHPTTTARPTPAPPPCLVPNCLVCVADNSMGCSECYSGYVLTAGGGCMKRVGEDAAAFPVGPAAAVVSAAVVVVGAVLA
;
A
#
# COMPACT_ATOMS: atom_id res chain seq x y z
N MET A 1 7.23 -13.53 18.81
CA MET A 1 6.01 -14.36 18.94
C MET A 1 5.13 -13.89 20.09
N GLN A 2 5.60 -13.91 21.35
CA GLN A 2 4.81 -13.43 22.50
C GLN A 2 4.33 -11.97 22.38
N ALA A 3 5.13 -11.07 21.83
CA ALA A 3 4.70 -9.69 21.55
C ALA A 3 3.46 -9.64 20.62
N PHE A 4 3.39 -10.52 19.61
CA PHE A 4 2.21 -10.64 18.75
C PHE A 4 1.01 -11.22 19.49
N ALA A 5 1.21 -12.27 20.30
CA ALA A 5 0.14 -12.83 21.13
C ALA A 5 -0.47 -11.78 22.09
N ALA A 6 0.38 -10.94 22.70
CA ALA A 6 -0.08 -9.86 23.57
C ALA A 6 -0.85 -8.77 22.80
N ALA A 7 -0.39 -8.42 21.59
CA ALA A 7 -1.03 -7.40 20.77
C ALA A 7 -2.30 -7.88 20.05
N MET A 8 -2.49 -9.20 19.90
CA MET A 8 -3.62 -9.82 19.20
C MET A 8 -4.31 -10.87 20.07
N PRO A 9 -4.97 -10.47 21.18
CA PRO A 9 -5.55 -11.40 22.15
C PRO A 9 -6.67 -12.29 21.56
N SER A 10 -7.33 -11.82 20.50
CA SER A 10 -8.36 -12.57 19.76
C SER A 10 -7.88 -13.89 19.17
N LEU A 11 -6.58 -14.01 18.89
CA LEU A 11 -5.98 -15.22 18.34
C LEU A 11 -5.81 -16.33 19.39
N GLY A 12 -5.98 -16.02 20.67
CA GLY A 12 -5.88 -17.00 21.76
C GLY A 12 -4.48 -17.61 21.93
N TRP A 13 -3.47 -17.00 21.32
CA TRP A 13 -2.09 -17.47 21.39
C TRP A 13 -1.56 -17.39 22.82
N SER A 14 -1.07 -18.52 23.33
CA SER A 14 -0.54 -18.63 24.69
C SER A 14 0.46 -19.77 24.78
N GLY A 15 1.32 -19.75 25.81
CA GLY A 15 2.42 -20.71 25.96
C GLY A 15 3.69 -20.31 25.19
N ASP A 16 4.66 -21.22 25.18
CA ASP A 16 5.99 -21.06 24.59
C ASP A 16 6.24 -21.95 23.36
N ASP A 17 5.44 -23.01 23.18
CA ASP A 17 5.41 -23.77 21.94
C ASP A 17 4.57 -23.07 20.87
N PHE A 18 5.19 -22.08 20.21
CA PHE A 18 4.55 -21.26 19.18
C PHE A 18 4.06 -22.06 17.97
N CYS A 19 4.55 -23.29 17.76
CA CYS A 19 4.17 -24.12 16.63
C CYS A 19 2.79 -24.77 16.82
N THR A 20 2.24 -24.72 18.03
CA THR A 20 0.87 -25.14 18.35
C THR A 20 -0.15 -24.02 18.13
N TRP A 21 0.31 -22.80 17.89
CA TRP A 21 -0.57 -21.63 17.75
C TRP A 21 -1.35 -21.68 16.44
N ALA A 22 -2.65 -21.44 16.52
CA ALA A 22 -3.52 -21.40 15.35
C ALA A 22 -3.00 -20.35 14.34
N GLY A 23 -2.83 -20.75 13.08
CA GLY A 23 -2.35 -19.87 12.01
C GLY A 23 -0.83 -19.66 11.96
N VAL A 24 -0.08 -20.25 12.90
CA VAL A 24 1.38 -20.30 12.87
C VAL A 24 1.84 -21.60 12.23
N ARG A 25 2.78 -21.51 11.29
CA ARG A 25 3.44 -22.66 10.67
C ARG A 25 4.93 -22.60 10.97
N CYS A 26 5.45 -23.68 11.53
CA CYS A 26 6.87 -23.85 11.79
C CYS A 26 7.46 -24.84 10.80
N PHE A 27 8.66 -24.52 10.33
CA PHE A 27 9.56 -25.40 9.60
C PHE A 27 10.93 -25.36 10.28
N ASP A 28 11.83 -26.27 9.89
CA ASP A 28 13.18 -26.34 10.48
C ASP A 28 13.93 -25.00 10.42
N THR A 29 13.68 -24.21 9.37
CA THR A 29 14.40 -22.97 9.10
C THR A 29 13.60 -21.70 9.34
N ASN A 30 12.26 -21.76 9.38
CA ASN A 30 11.43 -20.57 9.48
C ASN A 30 10.11 -20.77 10.24
N VAL A 31 9.51 -19.63 10.62
CA VAL A 31 8.19 -19.53 11.22
C VAL A 31 7.38 -18.52 10.42
N SER A 32 6.12 -18.83 10.13
CA SER A 32 5.24 -17.99 9.31
C SER A 32 3.85 -17.88 9.91
N PHE A 33 3.23 -16.70 9.83
CA PHE A 33 1.79 -16.53 10.01
C PHE A 33 1.15 -16.66 8.64
N VAL A 34 0.29 -17.65 8.41
CA VAL A 34 -0.27 -17.91 7.07
C VAL A 34 -1.80 -17.99 7.09
N ASP A 35 -2.38 -18.55 8.15
CA ASP A 35 -3.81 -18.86 8.22
C ASP A 35 -4.39 -18.42 9.58
N VAL A 36 -4.21 -17.16 9.98
CA VAL A 36 -4.61 -16.63 11.32
C VAL A 36 -6.13 -16.47 11.52
N GLY A 37 -6.96 -17.03 10.64
CA GLY A 37 -8.42 -16.84 10.64
C GLY A 37 -8.84 -15.51 10.01
N SER A 38 -10.14 -15.19 10.00
CA SER A 38 -10.71 -14.01 9.30
C SER A 38 -11.29 -12.94 10.23
N LEU A 39 -10.97 -12.99 11.53
CA LEU A 39 -11.51 -12.10 12.56
C LEU A 39 -10.46 -11.76 13.63
N ALA A 40 -9.17 -11.78 13.28
CA ALA A 40 -8.13 -11.33 14.17
C ALA A 40 -8.37 -9.85 14.51
N THR A 41 -8.38 -9.54 15.81
CA THR A 41 -8.41 -8.19 16.35
C THR A 41 -7.18 -7.90 17.20
N GLY A 42 -6.68 -6.68 17.10
CA GLY A 42 -5.48 -6.24 17.82
C GLY A 42 -4.69 -5.17 17.09
N THR A 43 -3.43 -5.02 17.49
CA THR A 43 -2.47 -4.09 16.88
C THR A 43 -1.19 -4.79 16.47
N LEU A 44 -0.35 -4.10 15.68
CA LEU A 44 1.00 -4.55 15.39
C LEU A 44 1.93 -4.21 16.58
N PRO A 45 2.65 -5.18 17.16
CA PRO A 45 3.52 -4.92 18.29
C PRO A 45 4.84 -4.26 17.86
N GLU A 46 5.33 -3.35 18.70
CA GLU A 46 6.75 -2.99 18.70
C GLU A 46 7.59 -4.20 19.13
N MET A 47 8.76 -4.33 18.52
CA MET A 47 9.71 -5.41 18.72
C MET A 47 10.65 -5.08 19.89
N PRO A 48 10.67 -5.90 20.96
CA PRO A 48 11.35 -5.58 22.20
C PRO A 48 12.88 -5.52 22.04
N ASP A 49 13.56 -4.77 22.92
CA ASP A 49 15.00 -4.51 22.80
C ASP A 49 15.88 -5.66 23.31
N ASP A 50 15.34 -6.57 24.12
CA ASP A 50 16.03 -7.67 24.79
C ASP A 50 16.05 -8.99 23.99
N VAL A 51 15.81 -8.92 22.68
CA VAL A 51 15.79 -10.09 21.78
C VAL A 51 17.00 -10.08 20.86
N ASP A 52 17.68 -11.23 20.74
CA ASP A 52 18.67 -11.45 19.70
C ASP A 52 17.99 -11.77 18.35
N TYR A 53 17.88 -10.75 17.51
CA TYR A 53 17.21 -10.85 16.21
C TYR A 53 17.97 -11.70 15.18
N SER A 54 19.24 -12.05 15.42
CA SER A 54 19.96 -12.99 14.56
C SER A 54 19.39 -14.41 14.65
N LEU A 55 18.80 -14.76 15.81
CA LEU A 55 18.20 -16.06 16.08
C LEU A 55 16.72 -16.13 15.68
N VAL A 56 16.05 -14.99 15.51
CA VAL A 56 14.65 -14.93 15.08
C VAL A 56 14.51 -15.57 13.70
N LYS A 57 13.54 -16.49 13.56
CA LYS A 57 13.25 -17.27 12.35
C LYS A 57 11.95 -16.86 11.65
N LEU A 58 11.33 -15.75 12.05
CA LEU A 58 10.10 -15.24 11.44
C LEU A 58 10.37 -14.84 9.98
N ASP A 59 9.63 -15.44 9.05
CA ASP A 59 9.82 -15.30 7.59
C ASP A 59 8.62 -14.63 6.93
N GLU A 60 7.40 -14.93 7.37
CA GLU A 60 6.18 -14.35 6.84
C GLU A 60 5.25 -13.87 7.95
N ILE A 61 4.75 -12.65 7.79
CA ILE A 61 3.68 -12.05 8.59
C ILE A 61 2.49 -11.82 7.65
N ASN A 62 1.52 -12.74 7.65
CA ASN A 62 0.29 -12.63 6.88
C ASN A 62 -0.91 -12.45 7.81
N LEU A 63 -1.46 -11.24 7.80
CA LEU A 63 -2.68 -10.84 8.49
C LEU A 63 -3.66 -10.25 7.47
N PHE A 64 -3.68 -10.80 6.27
CA PHE A 64 -4.58 -10.36 5.21
C PHE A 64 -6.05 -10.54 5.62
N ASN A 65 -6.91 -9.64 5.17
CA ASN A 65 -8.37 -9.75 5.26
C ASN A 65 -8.89 -9.92 6.69
N GLN A 66 -8.42 -9.05 7.59
CA GLN A 66 -8.90 -8.97 8.97
C GLN A 66 -9.90 -7.83 9.18
N ASN A 67 -10.35 -7.19 8.10
CA ASN A 67 -11.28 -6.06 8.12
C ASN A 67 -10.81 -4.98 9.11
N ALA A 68 -11.73 -4.38 9.86
CA ALA A 68 -11.41 -3.38 10.88
C ALA A 68 -10.81 -3.95 12.19
N GLY A 69 -10.46 -5.24 12.23
CA GLY A 69 -9.98 -5.89 13.45
C GLY A 69 -8.52 -5.59 13.77
N VAL A 70 -7.65 -5.60 12.76
CA VAL A 70 -6.22 -5.30 12.91
C VAL A 70 -5.99 -3.81 12.63
N THR A 71 -5.55 -3.09 13.66
CA THR A 71 -5.44 -1.62 13.69
C THR A 71 -4.08 -1.15 14.21
N GLY A 72 -3.88 0.16 14.34
CA GLY A 72 -2.64 0.76 14.81
C GLY A 72 -1.71 1.14 13.66
N SER A 73 -0.43 1.36 13.97
CA SER A 73 0.56 1.83 13.00
C SER A 73 1.62 0.80 12.67
N LEU A 74 2.30 0.98 11.53
CA LEU A 74 3.45 0.16 11.13
C LEU A 74 4.62 0.39 12.11
N PRO A 75 5.07 -0.62 12.87
CA PRO A 75 6.09 -0.42 13.89
C PRO A 75 7.47 -0.20 13.26
N SER A 76 8.15 0.87 13.67
CA SER A 76 9.49 1.18 13.15
C SER A 76 10.53 0.13 13.55
N SER A 77 10.32 -0.55 14.67
CA SER A 77 11.19 -1.61 15.20
C SER A 77 11.12 -2.92 14.41
N TRP A 78 10.18 -3.08 13.46
CA TRP A 78 10.18 -4.21 12.53
C TRP A 78 11.41 -4.22 11.62
N SER A 79 12.13 -3.09 11.53
CA SER A 79 13.49 -3.00 10.99
C SER A 79 14.47 -4.06 11.55
N LYS A 80 14.26 -4.51 12.79
CA LYS A 80 15.07 -5.55 13.44
C LYS A 80 14.78 -6.96 12.90
N LEU A 81 13.68 -7.17 12.17
CA LEU A 81 13.25 -8.48 11.67
C LEU A 81 13.96 -8.86 10.36
N HIS A 82 15.27 -9.06 10.42
CA HIS A 82 16.14 -9.23 9.24
C HIS A 82 15.84 -10.44 8.36
N LYS A 83 15.06 -11.44 8.83
CA LYS A 83 14.69 -12.64 8.06
C LYS A 83 13.29 -12.60 7.46
N VAL A 84 12.47 -11.60 7.80
CA VAL A 84 11.12 -11.49 7.24
C VAL A 84 11.21 -11.18 5.76
N ARG A 85 10.58 -12.01 4.94
CA ARG A 85 10.50 -11.90 3.48
C ARG A 85 9.14 -11.39 3.00
N THR A 86 8.08 -11.67 3.76
CA THR A 86 6.72 -11.32 3.37
C THR A 86 6.01 -10.61 4.51
N ILE A 87 5.48 -9.42 4.21
CA ILE A 87 4.53 -8.70 5.05
C ILE A 87 3.27 -8.49 4.23
N ASN A 88 2.18 -9.14 4.63
CA ASN A 88 0.87 -8.99 4.00
C ASN A 88 -0.14 -8.53 5.05
N LEU A 89 -0.51 -7.26 4.99
CA LEU A 89 -1.47 -6.59 5.86
C LEU A 89 -2.65 -6.03 5.06
N GLY A 90 -2.84 -6.49 3.82
CA GLY A 90 -3.91 -5.97 2.97
C GLY A 90 -5.30 -6.23 3.55
N TYR A 91 -6.25 -5.33 3.29
CA TYR A 91 -7.61 -5.39 3.84
C TYR A 91 -7.63 -5.44 5.37
N THR A 92 -6.92 -4.49 5.99
CA THR A 92 -6.92 -4.23 7.43
C THR A 92 -7.12 -2.74 7.70
N SER A 93 -7.33 -2.34 8.95
CA SER A 93 -7.40 -0.92 9.35
C SER A 93 -6.09 -0.42 9.96
N ILE A 94 -4.95 -0.93 9.45
CA ILE A 94 -3.63 -0.36 9.73
C ILE A 94 -3.56 1.05 9.15
N SER A 95 -3.00 1.96 9.93
CA SER A 95 -2.86 3.38 9.63
C SER A 95 -1.44 3.86 9.94
N GLY A 96 -1.21 5.17 9.96
CA GLY A 96 0.11 5.75 10.21
C GLY A 96 0.96 5.84 8.93
N THR A 97 2.24 6.13 9.11
CA THR A 97 3.17 6.37 7.99
C THR A 97 4.05 5.16 7.70
N LEU A 98 4.60 5.11 6.48
CA LEU A 98 5.60 4.13 6.08
C LEU A 98 6.92 4.39 6.83
N PRO A 99 7.44 3.45 7.64
CA PRO A 99 8.66 3.70 8.41
C PRO A 99 9.90 3.73 7.52
N ALA A 100 10.64 4.84 7.53
CA ALA A 100 11.91 4.95 6.81
C ALA A 100 12.97 3.92 7.29
N SER A 101 12.88 3.49 8.55
CA SER A 101 13.77 2.46 9.14
C SER A 101 13.64 1.08 8.47
N TRP A 102 12.53 0.81 7.77
CA TRP A 102 12.34 -0.45 7.04
C TRP A 102 13.31 -0.61 5.86
N SER A 103 14.01 0.45 5.46
CA SER A 103 15.18 0.40 4.58
C SER A 103 16.21 -0.68 4.98
N SER A 104 16.34 -0.94 6.28
CA SER A 104 17.27 -1.95 6.84
C SER A 104 16.75 -3.39 6.81
N MET A 105 15.51 -3.64 6.36
CA MET A 105 14.93 -4.99 6.28
C MET A 105 15.52 -5.76 5.09
N SER A 106 16.71 -6.33 5.29
CA SER A 106 17.54 -6.91 4.25
C SER A 106 16.93 -8.10 3.49
N SER A 107 15.94 -8.78 4.04
CA SER A 107 15.30 -9.95 3.42
C SER A 107 13.90 -9.68 2.89
N LEU A 108 13.31 -8.50 3.13
CA LEU A 108 11.92 -8.24 2.74
C LEU A 108 11.81 -8.24 1.21
N LYS A 109 10.94 -9.09 0.67
CA LYS A 109 10.70 -9.28 -0.77
C LYS A 109 9.31 -8.81 -1.20
N PHE A 110 8.31 -9.04 -0.34
CA PHE A 110 6.91 -8.79 -0.65
C PHE A 110 6.29 -7.92 0.45
N LEU A 111 5.82 -6.74 0.08
CA LEU A 111 5.07 -5.85 0.95
C LEU A 111 3.70 -5.55 0.35
N THR A 112 2.65 -5.96 1.06
CA THR A 112 1.26 -5.65 0.70
C THR A 112 0.58 -4.89 1.84
N LEU A 113 0.21 -3.64 1.56
CA LEU A 113 -0.57 -2.75 2.42
C LEU A 113 -1.85 -2.25 1.70
N SER A 114 -2.23 -2.86 0.58
CA SER A 114 -3.40 -2.43 -0.19
C SER A 114 -4.69 -2.50 0.63
N PHE A 115 -5.60 -1.55 0.42
CA PHE A 115 -6.84 -1.44 1.20
C PHE A 115 -6.58 -1.32 2.70
N THR A 116 -5.76 -0.33 3.08
CA THR A 116 -5.49 0.07 4.46
C THR A 116 -5.57 1.60 4.58
N ASP A 117 -5.53 2.11 5.82
CA ASP A 117 -5.61 3.53 6.14
C ASP A 117 -4.21 4.19 6.26
N VAL A 118 -3.17 3.57 5.71
CA VAL A 118 -1.79 4.10 5.70
C VAL A 118 -1.75 5.41 4.94
N PHE A 119 -1.06 6.41 5.50
CA PHE A 119 -0.98 7.78 4.97
C PHE A 119 0.45 8.33 4.99
N GLY A 120 0.62 9.55 4.48
CA GLY A 120 1.92 10.22 4.39
C GLY A 120 2.65 9.87 3.10
N THR A 121 3.96 10.10 3.06
CA THR A 121 4.74 10.00 1.82
C THR A 121 5.43 8.64 1.67
N LEU A 122 5.78 8.31 0.43
CA LEU A 122 6.72 7.23 0.14
C LEU A 122 8.11 7.59 0.71
N PRO A 123 8.77 6.72 1.50
CA PRO A 123 10.07 7.05 2.08
C PRO A 123 11.18 6.98 1.02
N ALA A 124 11.86 8.10 0.77
CA ALA A 124 13.04 8.13 -0.11
C ALA A 124 14.12 7.13 0.32
N ALA A 125 14.31 6.93 1.64
CA ALA A 125 15.29 6.02 2.23
C ALA A 125 15.09 4.53 1.87
N TRP A 126 13.97 4.14 1.26
CA TRP A 126 13.77 2.77 0.78
C TRP A 126 14.56 2.47 -0.50
N ASP A 127 15.21 3.46 -1.10
CA ASP A 127 16.17 3.34 -2.21
C ASP A 127 17.22 2.23 -1.99
N SER A 128 17.62 2.02 -0.74
CA SER A 128 18.64 1.06 -0.32
C SER A 128 18.14 -0.36 0.00
N MET A 129 16.84 -0.65 -0.15
CA MET A 129 16.29 -1.97 0.20
C MET A 129 16.80 -3.06 -0.78
N PRO A 130 17.63 -4.02 -0.32
CA PRO A 130 18.38 -4.87 -1.24
C PRO A 130 17.54 -5.97 -1.90
N SER A 131 16.47 -6.42 -1.24
CA SER A 131 15.72 -7.62 -1.63
C SER A 131 14.27 -7.37 -2.00
N ILE A 132 13.76 -6.14 -1.87
CA ILE A 132 12.33 -5.87 -2.11
C ILE A 132 12.03 -5.98 -3.60
N GLU A 133 11.07 -6.85 -3.94
CA GLU A 133 10.70 -7.18 -5.33
C GLU A 133 9.31 -6.64 -5.68
N ILE A 134 8.39 -6.67 -4.73
CA ILE A 134 6.98 -6.30 -4.94
C ILE A 134 6.51 -5.38 -3.81
N ILE A 135 5.97 -4.23 -4.21
CA ILE A 135 5.34 -3.24 -3.34
C ILE A 135 3.91 -3.00 -3.83
N LEU A 136 2.92 -3.36 -3.02
CA LEU A 136 1.50 -3.17 -3.31
C LEU A 136 0.86 -2.35 -2.19
N MET A 137 0.46 -1.12 -2.50
CA MET A 137 -0.16 -0.20 -1.52
C MET A 137 -1.33 0.55 -2.16
N SER A 138 -2.03 -0.11 -3.09
CA SER A 138 -3.19 0.45 -3.79
C SER A 138 -4.34 0.71 -2.82
N THR A 139 -5.14 1.74 -3.08
CA THR A 139 -6.29 2.10 -2.24
C THR A 139 -5.85 2.37 -0.79
N THR A 140 -4.96 3.34 -0.64
CA THR A 140 -4.46 3.85 0.65
C THR A 140 -4.48 5.37 0.64
N GLN A 141 -4.19 6.00 1.77
CA GLN A 141 -4.18 7.46 1.92
C GLN A 141 -2.78 8.07 1.70
N LEU A 142 -1.89 7.36 0.99
CA LEU A 142 -0.55 7.83 0.64
C LEU A 142 -0.63 9.09 -0.23
N SER A 143 0.21 10.08 0.08
CA SER A 143 0.28 11.38 -0.60
C SER A 143 1.72 11.80 -0.88
N GLY A 144 1.93 13.00 -1.43
CA GLY A 144 3.25 13.45 -1.83
C GLY A 144 3.65 12.95 -3.22
N THR A 145 4.94 13.00 -3.53
CA THR A 145 5.48 12.67 -4.86
C THR A 145 6.07 11.27 -4.90
N LEU A 146 6.29 10.77 -6.12
CA LEU A 146 7.15 9.60 -6.33
C LEU A 146 8.61 10.00 -6.05
N PRO A 147 9.33 9.33 -5.13
CA PRO A 147 10.71 9.67 -4.80
C PRO A 147 11.66 9.28 -5.93
N GLU A 148 12.50 10.21 -6.38
CA GLU A 148 13.49 9.96 -7.43
C GLU A 148 14.55 8.95 -6.99
N GLU A 149 14.83 8.88 -5.68
CA GLU A 149 15.82 8.00 -5.06
C GLU A 149 15.52 6.52 -5.32
N TRP A 150 14.23 6.15 -5.46
CA TRP A 150 13.82 4.79 -5.78
C TRP A 150 14.33 4.30 -7.14
N SER A 151 14.81 5.19 -8.01
CA SER A 151 15.50 4.82 -9.26
C SER A 151 16.69 3.88 -9.04
N THR A 152 17.26 3.84 -7.83
CA THR A 152 18.43 3.01 -7.49
C THR A 152 18.07 1.68 -6.83
N MET A 153 16.79 1.39 -6.58
CA MET A 153 16.38 0.15 -5.91
C MET A 153 16.77 -1.06 -6.77
N PRO A 154 17.58 -2.00 -6.24
CA PRO A 154 18.24 -3.01 -7.06
C PRO A 154 17.30 -4.10 -7.57
N SER A 155 16.25 -4.40 -6.80
CA SER A 155 15.47 -5.64 -6.96
C SER A 155 13.99 -5.42 -7.24
N VAL A 156 13.49 -4.17 -7.21
CA VAL A 156 12.06 -3.91 -7.37
C VAL A 156 11.62 -4.21 -8.80
N ARG A 157 10.61 -5.07 -8.91
CA ARG A 157 10.01 -5.49 -10.17
C ARG A 157 8.62 -4.93 -10.37
N ARG A 158 7.88 -4.75 -9.26
CA ARG A 158 6.49 -4.31 -9.31
C ARG A 158 6.16 -3.29 -8.22
N ILE A 159 5.58 -2.17 -8.66
CA ILE A 159 5.08 -1.11 -7.79
C ILE A 159 3.63 -0.81 -8.17
N HIS A 160 2.69 -1.08 -7.26
CA HIS A 160 1.28 -0.75 -7.42
C HIS A 160 0.86 0.25 -6.34
N LEU A 161 0.52 1.47 -6.80
CA LEU A 161 0.13 2.61 -5.99
C LEU A 161 -1.13 3.26 -6.59
N GLN A 162 -2.04 2.46 -7.18
CA GLN A 162 -3.28 3.00 -7.73
C GLN A 162 -4.19 3.52 -6.61
N GLN A 163 -5.06 4.48 -6.92
CA GLN A 163 -6.08 4.95 -5.97
C GLN A 163 -5.50 5.44 -4.64
N CYS A 164 -4.47 6.28 -4.72
CA CYS A 164 -3.92 6.99 -3.58
C CYS A 164 -4.14 8.52 -3.79
N HIS A 165 -3.40 9.34 -3.06
CA HIS A 165 -3.37 10.81 -3.17
C HIS A 165 -1.99 11.31 -3.65
N LEU A 166 -1.27 10.50 -4.43
CA LEU A 166 0.05 10.87 -4.93
C LEU A 166 -0.08 11.94 -6.02
N HIS A 167 0.83 12.91 -6.01
CA HIS A 167 0.82 14.06 -6.90
C HIS A 167 2.23 14.40 -7.39
N GLY A 168 2.35 15.51 -8.13
CA GLY A 168 3.61 15.92 -8.75
C GLY A 168 3.86 15.24 -10.10
N SER A 169 5.05 15.44 -10.65
CA SER A 169 5.47 14.87 -11.92
C SER A 169 5.96 13.43 -11.76
N PHE A 170 5.98 12.71 -12.88
CA PHE A 170 6.57 11.37 -12.96
C PHE A 170 8.11 11.46 -13.05
N PRO A 171 8.86 10.78 -12.18
CA PRO A 171 10.32 10.82 -12.20
C PRO A 171 10.87 10.04 -13.40
N ALA A 172 11.51 10.75 -14.33
CA ALA A 172 12.11 10.11 -15.53
C ALA A 172 13.16 9.06 -15.17
N SER A 173 13.84 9.23 -14.02
CA SER A 173 14.87 8.32 -13.48
C SER A 173 14.33 6.92 -13.16
N TRP A 174 13.02 6.74 -12.98
CA TRP A 174 12.45 5.40 -12.76
C TRP A 174 12.57 4.48 -13.99
N ALA A 175 12.85 5.03 -15.17
CA ALA A 175 13.23 4.22 -16.34
C ALA A 175 14.56 3.46 -16.15
N GLU A 176 15.43 3.97 -15.27
CA GLU A 176 16.75 3.41 -14.99
C GLU A 176 16.72 2.32 -13.89
N MET A 177 15.54 2.04 -13.31
CA MET A 177 15.40 1.01 -12.29
C MET A 177 15.77 -0.36 -12.88
N PRO A 178 16.78 -1.07 -12.34
CA PRO A 178 17.40 -2.23 -13.00
C PRO A 178 16.45 -3.38 -13.32
N SER A 179 15.39 -3.54 -12.50
CA SER A 179 14.51 -4.70 -12.54
C SER A 179 13.03 -4.33 -12.72
N LEU A 180 12.68 -3.06 -12.89
CA LEU A 180 11.27 -2.64 -12.89
C LEU A 180 10.53 -3.11 -14.15
N GLU A 181 9.48 -3.90 -13.95
CA GLU A 181 8.69 -4.50 -15.02
C GLU A 181 7.25 -4.00 -15.03
N ARG A 182 6.68 -3.66 -13.87
CA ARG A 182 5.27 -3.26 -13.76
C ARG A 182 5.08 -2.09 -12.81
N LEU A 183 4.47 -1.04 -13.32
CA LEU A 183 4.18 0.19 -12.59
C LEU A 183 2.71 0.56 -12.72
N GLY A 184 1.96 0.52 -11.62
CA GLY A 184 0.55 0.90 -11.56
C GLY A 184 0.36 2.17 -10.74
N LEU A 185 -0.05 3.26 -11.39
CA LEU A 185 -0.17 4.62 -10.84
C LEU A 185 -1.52 5.29 -11.15
N GLN A 186 -2.46 4.54 -11.71
CA GLN A 186 -3.78 5.04 -12.09
C GLN A 186 -4.54 5.63 -10.89
N GLN A 187 -5.47 6.53 -11.17
CA GLN A 187 -6.35 7.13 -10.15
C GLN A 187 -5.57 7.82 -9.01
N ASN A 188 -4.59 8.64 -9.38
CA ASN A 188 -3.87 9.57 -8.51
C ASN A 188 -3.96 11.01 -9.06
N ASP A 189 -3.38 11.95 -8.33
CA ASP A 189 -3.40 13.40 -8.56
C ASP A 189 -2.10 13.91 -9.24
N PHE A 190 -1.45 13.06 -10.03
CA PHE A 190 -0.26 13.44 -10.80
C PHE A 190 -0.53 14.60 -11.78
N CYS A 191 0.55 15.27 -12.17
CA CYS A 191 0.60 16.33 -13.17
C CYS A 191 1.68 16.02 -14.21
N GLY A 192 1.65 16.74 -15.33
CA GLY A 192 2.56 16.59 -16.45
C GLY A 192 2.30 15.34 -17.29
N CYS A 193 3.26 15.07 -18.16
CA CYS A 193 3.27 13.93 -19.07
C CYS A 193 4.03 12.75 -18.49
N VAL A 194 3.64 11.54 -18.90
CA VAL A 194 4.51 10.37 -18.72
C VAL A 194 5.84 10.61 -19.44
N PRO A 195 7.01 10.36 -18.84
CA PRO A 195 8.30 10.55 -19.48
C PRO A 195 8.46 9.61 -20.68
N ASP A 196 9.04 10.12 -21.78
CA ASP A 196 9.33 9.30 -22.97
C ASP A 196 10.24 8.11 -22.64
N SER A 197 11.12 8.23 -21.64
CA SER A 197 11.97 7.14 -21.16
C SER A 197 11.17 5.94 -20.64
N TRP A 198 10.01 6.18 -20.03
CA TRP A 198 9.11 5.11 -19.60
C TRP A 198 8.44 4.43 -20.79
N LEU A 199 8.09 5.21 -21.83
CA LEU A 199 7.40 4.71 -23.03
C LEU A 199 8.35 3.96 -23.99
N ALA A 200 9.62 4.36 -23.99
CA ALA A 200 10.66 3.74 -24.80
C ALA A 200 11.12 2.38 -24.22
N SER A 201 10.84 2.11 -22.94
CA SER A 201 11.21 0.86 -22.30
C SER A 201 10.37 -0.31 -22.85
N PRO A 202 11.00 -1.36 -23.42
CA PRO A 202 10.27 -2.49 -24.01
C PRO A 202 9.71 -3.47 -22.97
N THR A 203 10.20 -3.43 -21.74
CA THR A 203 9.86 -4.38 -20.68
C THR A 203 9.00 -3.77 -19.58
N LEU A 204 8.90 -2.44 -19.52
CA LEU A 204 8.14 -1.74 -18.49
C LEU A 204 6.67 -1.57 -18.90
N TRP A 205 5.78 -2.24 -18.19
CA TRP A 205 4.35 -1.98 -18.30
C TRP A 205 3.96 -0.83 -17.35
N VAL A 206 3.36 0.23 -17.91
CA VAL A 206 2.96 1.43 -17.15
C VAL A 206 1.44 1.64 -17.22
N GLY A 207 0.76 1.48 -16.09
CA GLY A 207 -0.61 1.92 -15.88
C GLY A 207 -0.66 3.32 -15.30
N VAL A 208 -1.01 4.34 -16.10
CA VAL A 208 -1.31 5.71 -15.66
C VAL A 208 -2.65 6.17 -16.24
N ASN A 209 -3.22 7.24 -15.70
CA ASN A 209 -4.43 7.83 -16.27
C ASN A 209 -4.17 8.34 -17.71
N ALA A 210 -5.13 8.12 -18.61
CA ALA A 210 -5.00 8.46 -20.04
C ALA A 210 -4.63 9.94 -20.29
N LYS A 211 -5.08 10.84 -19.41
CA LYS A 211 -4.79 12.28 -19.46
C LYS A 211 -3.29 12.61 -19.46
N HIS A 212 -2.44 11.75 -18.88
CA HIS A 212 -0.98 11.92 -18.86
C HIS A 212 -0.27 11.40 -20.10
N ARG A 213 -1.01 10.80 -21.04
CA ARG A 213 -0.48 10.27 -22.32
C ARG A 213 -0.95 11.08 -23.53
N MET A 214 -1.77 12.12 -23.32
CA MET A 214 -2.30 12.96 -24.39
C MET A 214 -1.22 13.94 -24.91
N PRO A 215 -1.23 14.37 -26.18
CA PRO A 215 -0.19 15.24 -26.72
C PRO A 215 -0.03 16.60 -26.00
N ASP A 216 -1.09 17.08 -25.36
CA ASP A 216 -1.15 18.35 -24.62
C ASP A 216 -1.02 18.18 -23.11
N CYS A 217 -0.65 16.99 -22.59
CA CYS A 217 -0.55 16.73 -21.15
C CYS A 217 0.36 17.72 -20.40
N ALA A 218 1.39 18.26 -21.07
CA ALA A 218 2.33 19.20 -20.47
C ALA A 218 1.68 20.55 -20.14
N THR A 219 0.72 20.99 -20.96
CA THR A 219 0.02 22.27 -20.79
C THR A 219 -1.32 22.10 -20.10
N ALA A 220 -2.10 21.08 -20.46
CA ALA A 220 -3.42 20.79 -19.89
C ALA A 220 -3.34 20.33 -18.42
N HIS A 221 -2.22 19.73 -18.02
CA HIS A 221 -1.98 19.23 -16.67
C HIS A 221 -0.64 19.69 -16.11
N ALA A 222 -0.22 20.93 -16.40
CA ALA A 222 1.02 21.48 -15.89
C ALA A 222 1.15 21.33 -14.37
N CYS A 223 2.34 20.96 -13.90
CA CYS A 223 2.63 20.91 -12.47
C CYS A 223 2.70 22.34 -11.91
N ALA A 224 2.18 22.55 -10.70
CA ALA A 224 2.33 23.82 -10.02
C ALA A 224 3.82 24.08 -9.76
N GLU A 225 4.33 25.23 -10.20
CA GLU A 225 5.69 25.62 -9.85
C GLU A 225 5.79 25.78 -8.34
N THR A 226 6.76 25.09 -7.74
CA THR A 226 7.10 25.29 -6.33
C THR A 226 7.81 26.63 -6.24
N THR A 227 7.04 27.70 -6.02
CA THR A 227 7.61 29.00 -5.68
C THR A 227 8.29 28.85 -4.31
N THR A 228 9.59 28.59 -4.35
CA THR A 228 10.46 28.76 -3.18
C THR A 228 10.29 30.22 -2.76
N PRO A 229 9.91 30.52 -1.50
CA PRO A 229 9.82 31.89 -1.05
C PRO A 229 11.16 32.58 -1.29
N GLU A 230 11.14 33.67 -2.05
CA GLU A 230 12.30 34.51 -2.30
C GLU A 230 12.89 34.92 -0.93
N PRO A 231 14.22 34.81 -0.72
CA PRO A 231 14.81 35.18 0.56
C PRO A 231 14.56 36.67 0.81
N VAL A 232 13.84 36.97 1.89
CA VAL A 232 13.57 38.33 2.35
C VAL A 232 14.91 39.09 2.45
N PRO A 233 15.09 40.25 1.78
CA PRO A 233 16.32 41.00 1.89
C PRO A 233 16.47 41.48 3.33
N SER A 234 17.53 41.02 3.98
CA SER A 234 17.94 41.42 5.32
C SER A 234 18.46 42.85 5.26
N SER A 235 17.69 43.82 5.76
CA SER A 235 18.20 45.15 6.08
C SER A 235 18.61 45.18 7.55
N SER A 236 19.92 45.20 7.77
CA SER A 236 20.54 45.39 9.09
C SER A 236 21.00 46.84 9.29
N ALA A 237 20.73 47.36 10.49
CA ALA A 237 21.31 48.54 11.17
C ALA A 237 20.91 49.94 10.64
N SER A 238 20.68 50.97 11.48
CA SER A 238 21.40 51.33 12.70
C SER A 238 20.59 52.25 13.64
N ALA A 239 21.16 52.46 14.83
CA ALA A 239 20.58 52.94 16.07
C ALA A 239 20.61 54.46 16.33
N GLY A 240 19.87 54.87 17.37
CA GLY A 240 19.98 56.14 18.13
C GLY A 240 18.59 56.57 18.62
N GLY A 241 18.26 56.95 19.86
CA GLY A 241 19.02 57.23 21.08
C GLY A 241 18.24 58.28 21.90
N VAL A 242 17.97 57.97 23.17
CA VAL A 242 17.78 58.87 24.34
C VAL A 242 16.41 59.57 24.62
N SER A 243 16.11 59.53 25.93
CA SER A 243 15.01 59.95 26.81
C SER A 243 14.53 61.42 26.79
N GLY A 244 13.29 61.65 27.29
CA GLY A 244 12.88 62.96 27.84
C GLY A 244 11.37 63.24 27.94
N SER A 245 10.80 62.98 29.12
CA SER A 245 9.67 63.59 29.86
C SER A 245 8.56 64.47 29.22
N SER A 246 7.33 64.14 29.64
CA SER A 246 6.18 65.00 30.02
C SER A 246 5.53 65.95 29.00
N SER A 247 4.25 65.74 28.69
CA SER A 247 3.11 66.46 29.31
C SER A 247 1.79 66.23 28.55
N SER A 248 0.70 66.38 29.31
CA SER A 248 -0.73 66.22 29.02
C SER A 248 -1.25 66.85 27.73
N SER A 249 -2.22 66.22 27.07
CA SER A 249 -3.64 66.68 27.10
C SER A 249 -4.58 65.80 26.27
N THR A 250 -5.76 65.59 26.86
CA THR A 250 -7.07 65.18 26.36
C THR A 250 -7.36 65.35 24.86
N ALA A 251 -7.93 64.31 24.23
CA ALA A 251 -9.17 64.43 23.46
C ALA A 251 -9.77 63.05 23.12
N THR A 252 -11.03 62.93 23.51
CA THR A 252 -12.06 61.92 23.21
C THR A 252 -12.18 61.62 21.71
N THR A 253 -12.31 60.35 21.31
CA THR A 253 -13.33 59.89 20.34
C THR A 253 -13.43 58.36 20.44
N ALA A 254 -14.65 57.85 20.60
CA ALA A 254 -15.00 56.44 20.61
C ALA A 254 -15.44 56.01 19.21
N GLU A 255 -14.97 54.85 18.72
CA GLU A 255 -15.66 53.98 17.73
C GLU A 255 -14.92 52.63 17.55
N PRO A 256 -15.47 51.60 16.86
CA PRO A 256 -16.21 50.49 17.48
C PRO A 256 -15.56 49.10 17.25
N ALA A 257 -16.24 48.06 17.74
CA ALA A 257 -15.91 46.64 17.58
C ALA A 257 -15.80 46.17 16.12
N PRO A 258 -15.00 45.13 15.81
CA PRO A 258 -14.98 44.54 14.49
C PRO A 258 -16.14 43.54 14.31
N SER A 259 -17.02 43.86 13.36
CA SER A 259 -18.09 42.99 12.87
C SER A 259 -17.53 41.89 11.97
N THR A 260 -17.97 40.67 12.25
CA THR A 260 -17.87 39.46 11.42
C THR A 260 -18.44 39.70 10.01
N THR A 261 -17.67 39.39 8.97
CA THR A 261 -18.19 39.32 7.60
C THR A 261 -17.98 37.92 7.04
N THR A 262 -19.06 37.16 7.02
CA THR A 262 -19.21 35.87 6.35
C THR A 262 -19.32 36.11 4.85
N THR A 263 -18.37 35.60 4.06
CA THR A 263 -18.49 35.53 2.61
C THR A 263 -18.73 34.08 2.21
N MET A 264 -19.95 33.77 1.75
CA MET A 264 -20.32 32.47 1.21
C MET A 264 -19.70 32.29 -0.18
N HIS A 265 -18.92 31.22 -0.35
CA HIS A 265 -18.44 30.73 -1.64
C HIS A 265 -19.42 29.66 -2.16
N PRO A 266 -19.76 29.62 -3.47
CA PRO A 266 -20.68 28.62 -4.00
C PRO A 266 -19.98 27.26 -4.13
N THR A 267 -20.50 26.26 -3.43
CA THR A 267 -20.04 24.86 -3.52
C THR A 267 -20.76 24.17 -4.67
N THR A 268 -20.04 23.91 -5.76
CA THR A 268 -20.46 22.92 -6.77
C THR A 268 -20.09 21.53 -6.27
N THR A 269 -21.09 20.82 -5.75
CA THR A 269 -20.97 19.44 -5.28
C THR A 269 -20.80 18.51 -6.49
N ALA A 270 -19.56 18.15 -6.82
CA ALA A 270 -19.30 17.02 -7.71
C ALA A 270 -19.63 15.72 -6.95
N ARG A 271 -20.56 14.94 -7.48
CA ARG A 271 -20.93 13.61 -6.98
C ARG A 271 -19.70 12.69 -7.04
N PRO A 272 -19.28 12.04 -5.94
CA PRO A 272 -18.18 11.08 -5.99
C PRO A 272 -18.55 9.94 -6.94
N THR A 273 -17.67 9.68 -7.90
CA THR A 273 -17.76 8.52 -8.77
C THR A 273 -17.61 7.27 -7.89
N PRO A 274 -18.47 6.25 -8.02
CA PRO A 274 -18.36 5.05 -7.20
C PRO A 274 -16.98 4.41 -7.41
N ALA A 275 -16.35 3.99 -6.31
CA ALA A 275 -15.09 3.27 -6.33
C ALA A 275 -15.21 2.04 -7.27
N PRO A 276 -14.19 1.72 -8.07
CA PRO A 276 -14.17 0.48 -8.83
C PRO A 276 -14.34 -0.71 -7.88
N PRO A 277 -15.12 -1.74 -8.26
CA PRO A 277 -15.38 -2.87 -7.39
C PRO A 277 -14.08 -3.59 -7.02
N PRO A 278 -13.93 -4.06 -5.77
CA PRO A 278 -12.80 -4.87 -5.38
C PRO A 278 -12.74 -6.13 -6.26
N CYS A 279 -11.53 -6.68 -6.42
CA CYS A 279 -11.35 -7.97 -7.09
C CYS A 279 -12.28 -9.02 -6.48
N LEU A 280 -13.20 -9.55 -7.29
CA LEU A 280 -14.15 -10.56 -6.85
C LEU A 280 -13.53 -11.97 -6.90
N VAL A 281 -12.34 -12.10 -7.47
CA VAL A 281 -11.62 -13.39 -7.57
C VAL A 281 -10.90 -13.69 -6.25
N PRO A 282 -11.25 -14.79 -5.57
CA PRO A 282 -10.56 -15.21 -4.34
C PRO A 282 -9.08 -15.49 -4.61
N ASN A 283 -8.22 -15.13 -3.66
CA ASN A 283 -6.77 -15.33 -3.73
C ASN A 283 -6.09 -14.61 -4.91
N CYS A 284 -6.74 -13.60 -5.45
CA CYS A 284 -6.19 -12.73 -6.48
C CYS A 284 -5.46 -11.54 -5.88
N LEU A 285 -4.19 -11.40 -6.25
CA LEU A 285 -3.32 -10.28 -5.90
C LEU A 285 -3.59 -9.07 -6.80
N VAL A 286 -3.87 -9.30 -8.09
CA VAL A 286 -4.06 -8.25 -9.10
C VAL A 286 -5.16 -8.68 -10.07
N CYS A 287 -6.21 -7.87 -10.24
CA CYS A 287 -7.21 -8.12 -11.28
C CYS A 287 -6.68 -7.83 -12.69
N VAL A 288 -7.35 -8.38 -13.69
CA VAL A 288 -7.20 -7.94 -15.07
C VAL A 288 -7.81 -6.53 -15.19
N ALA A 289 -7.11 -5.61 -15.84
CA ALA A 289 -7.64 -4.27 -16.11
C ALA A 289 -9.01 -4.37 -16.79
N ASP A 290 -10.00 -3.65 -16.26
CA ASP A 290 -11.39 -3.62 -16.72
C ASP A 290 -12.24 -4.89 -16.48
N ASN A 291 -11.73 -5.89 -15.74
CA ASN A 291 -12.50 -7.08 -15.37
C ASN A 291 -12.24 -7.55 -13.92
N SER A 292 -13.14 -7.20 -13.00
CA SER A 292 -13.08 -7.62 -11.58
C SER A 292 -13.34 -9.11 -11.34
N MET A 293 -13.75 -9.87 -12.36
CA MET A 293 -13.90 -11.33 -12.31
C MET A 293 -12.68 -12.09 -12.88
N GLY A 294 -11.65 -11.38 -13.35
CA GLY A 294 -10.43 -11.96 -13.88
C GLY A 294 -9.24 -11.57 -13.03
N CYS A 295 -8.41 -12.55 -12.69
CA CYS A 295 -7.15 -12.34 -12.03
C CYS A 295 -6.02 -12.34 -13.05
N SER A 296 -5.09 -11.40 -12.90
CA SER A 296 -3.82 -11.37 -13.63
C SER A 296 -2.67 -11.93 -12.80
N GLU A 297 -2.82 -12.00 -11.47
CA GLU A 297 -1.79 -12.53 -10.59
C GLU A 297 -2.35 -12.98 -9.24
N CYS A 298 -1.92 -14.15 -8.75
CA CYS A 298 -2.40 -14.74 -7.50
C CYS A 298 -1.48 -14.46 -6.31
N TYR A 299 -2.02 -14.55 -5.09
CA TYR A 299 -1.18 -14.57 -3.89
C TYR A 299 -0.21 -15.76 -3.90
N SER A 300 0.91 -15.62 -3.19
CA SER A 300 1.91 -16.69 -3.02
C SER A 300 1.24 -18.00 -2.57
N GLY A 301 1.59 -19.12 -3.22
CA GLY A 301 0.97 -20.44 -3.00
C GLY A 301 -0.24 -20.75 -3.90
N TYR A 302 -0.69 -19.80 -4.72
CA TYR A 302 -1.78 -19.97 -5.69
C TYR A 302 -1.26 -19.78 -7.13
N VAL A 303 -1.84 -20.51 -8.08
CA VAL A 303 -1.50 -20.47 -9.51
C VAL A 303 -2.68 -19.89 -10.27
N LEU A 304 -2.37 -19.01 -11.22
CA LEU A 304 -3.35 -18.41 -12.11
C LEU A 304 -3.91 -19.47 -13.07
N THR A 305 -5.24 -19.59 -13.12
CA THR A 305 -5.93 -20.51 -14.02
C THR A 305 -6.24 -19.82 -15.35
N ALA A 306 -6.45 -20.62 -16.41
CA ALA A 306 -6.85 -20.11 -17.72
C ALA A 306 -8.19 -19.33 -17.70
N GLY A 307 -9.02 -19.54 -16.67
CA GLY A 307 -10.26 -18.80 -16.44
C GLY A 307 -10.09 -17.49 -15.66
N GLY A 308 -8.85 -17.06 -15.35
CA GLY A 308 -8.60 -15.88 -14.53
C GLY A 308 -8.89 -16.09 -13.05
N GLY A 309 -8.86 -17.33 -12.55
CA GLY A 309 -9.01 -17.66 -11.12
C GLY A 309 -7.66 -17.93 -10.46
N CYS A 310 -7.63 -17.98 -9.13
CA CYS A 310 -6.44 -18.36 -8.35
C CYS A 310 -6.67 -19.63 -7.55
N MET A 311 -5.94 -20.70 -7.87
CA MET A 311 -6.07 -22.01 -7.23
C MET A 311 -4.79 -22.41 -6.52
N LYS A 312 -4.91 -22.95 -5.30
CA LYS A 312 -3.78 -23.47 -4.51
C LYS A 312 -3.19 -24.69 -5.23
N ARG A 313 -1.86 -24.81 -5.32
CA ARG A 313 -1.25 -26.07 -5.79
C ARG A 313 -1.61 -27.17 -4.80
N VAL A 314 -2.47 -28.11 -5.21
CA VAL A 314 -2.57 -29.40 -4.54
C VAL A 314 -1.31 -30.16 -4.94
N GLY A 315 -0.57 -30.66 -3.94
CA GLY A 315 0.79 -31.19 -4.12
C GLY A 315 0.90 -32.22 -5.25
N GLU A 316 2.08 -32.19 -5.89
CA GLU A 316 2.69 -33.35 -6.53
C GLU A 316 2.84 -34.46 -5.48
N ASP A 317 1.77 -35.22 -5.24
CA ASP A 317 1.78 -36.53 -4.58
C ASP A 317 0.44 -37.22 -4.87
N ALA A 318 0.25 -37.62 -6.13
CA ALA A 318 -0.67 -38.69 -6.49
C ALA A 318 -0.09 -39.45 -7.68
N ALA A 319 0.45 -40.63 -7.38
CA ALA A 319 0.99 -41.59 -8.31
C ALA A 319 -0.03 -42.03 -9.39
N ALA A 320 0.48 -42.13 -10.61
CA ALA A 320 0.22 -43.11 -11.67
C ALA A 320 -1.17 -43.76 -11.88
N PHE A 321 -1.56 -43.74 -13.17
CA PHE A 321 -2.27 -44.73 -14.02
C PHE A 321 -3.66 -44.32 -14.55
N PRO A 322 -4.09 -44.81 -15.74
CA PRO A 322 -3.51 -44.60 -17.06
C PRO A 322 -4.54 -44.10 -18.11
N VAL A 323 -4.03 -43.83 -19.31
CA VAL A 323 -4.70 -43.37 -20.53
C VAL A 323 -5.63 -44.44 -21.14
N GLY A 324 -6.83 -44.07 -21.61
CA GLY A 324 -7.66 -44.88 -22.53
C GLY A 324 -9.11 -44.39 -22.67
N PRO A 325 -9.78 -44.55 -23.83
CA PRO A 325 -10.37 -43.40 -24.53
C PRO A 325 -11.91 -43.36 -24.68
N ALA A 326 -12.40 -42.15 -24.97
CA ALA A 326 -13.60 -41.73 -25.71
C ALA A 326 -14.81 -42.68 -25.87
N ALA A 327 -15.99 -42.20 -25.45
CA ALA A 327 -17.23 -42.36 -26.21
C ALA A 327 -18.25 -41.25 -25.83
N ALA A 328 -18.89 -40.70 -26.84
CA ALA A 328 -19.94 -39.70 -26.79
C ALA A 328 -21.31 -40.30 -26.37
N VAL A 329 -22.34 -39.44 -26.41
CA VAL A 329 -23.76 -39.71 -26.77
C VAL A 329 -24.80 -39.49 -25.64
N VAL A 330 -25.51 -38.35 -25.78
CA VAL A 330 -26.98 -38.14 -25.76
C VAL A 330 -27.76 -37.99 -24.44
N SER A 331 -28.39 -36.81 -24.39
CA SER A 331 -29.77 -36.43 -24.01
C SER A 331 -30.53 -37.10 -22.85
N ALA A 332 -31.03 -36.21 -21.99
CA ALA A 332 -32.40 -36.08 -21.49
C ALA A 332 -33.16 -37.34 -21.03
N ALA A 333 -33.49 -37.37 -19.74
CA ALA A 333 -34.82 -37.79 -19.27
C ALA A 333 -35.14 -37.19 -17.90
N VAL A 334 -36.29 -36.52 -17.85
CA VAL A 334 -37.06 -36.15 -16.67
C VAL A 334 -37.59 -37.43 -16.01
N VAL A 335 -37.44 -37.59 -14.69
CA VAL A 335 -38.40 -38.37 -13.89
C VAL A 335 -38.65 -37.66 -12.55
N VAL A 336 -39.92 -37.30 -12.38
CA VAL A 336 -40.58 -36.86 -11.16
C VAL A 336 -40.70 -38.04 -10.20
N VAL A 337 -40.39 -37.85 -8.92
CA VAL A 337 -41.04 -38.59 -7.83
C VAL A 337 -41.27 -37.61 -6.68
N GLY A 338 -42.54 -37.40 -6.37
CA GLY A 338 -42.98 -36.61 -5.23
C GLY A 338 -43.30 -37.47 -4.01
N ALA A 339 -43.95 -36.78 -3.05
CA ALA A 339 -44.58 -37.28 -1.83
C ALA A 339 -43.58 -37.54 -0.69
N VAL A 340 -43.84 -37.19 0.57
CA VAL A 340 -45.10 -37.00 1.32
C VAL A 340 -44.77 -36.09 2.51
N LEU A 341 -45.67 -35.20 2.92
CA LEU A 341 -46.01 -35.00 4.34
C LEU A 341 -47.45 -34.47 4.42
N ALA A 342 -48.20 -35.08 5.33
CA ALA A 342 -49.62 -34.90 5.60
C ALA A 342 -49.96 -33.55 6.22
#